data_AF-A0A917BZL6-F1
#
_entry.id   AF-A0A917BZL6-F1
#
_cell.length_a   1.000
_cell.length_b   1.000
_cell.length_c   1.000
_cell.angle_alpha   90.00
_cell.angle_beta   90.00
_cell.angle_gamma   90.00
#
_symmetry.space_group_name_H-M   'P 1'
#
loop_
_entity.id
_entity.type
_entity.pdbx_description
1 polymer ?
#
loop_
_entity_poly.entity_id
_entity_poly.type
_entity_poly.pdbx_seq_one_letter_code
_entity_poly.pdbx_strand_id
1 'polypeptide(L)'
;MVRSGEGADCTVTDYILTKTNEDQALELLKASRPTTDGYGGEHTVTFEFYKLTRNDEGIPGDPHRYWQRYKSITSKQKYCDVHNAMKAELLK
;
A
#
# COMPACT_ATOMS: atom_id res chain seq x y z
N MET A 1 16.30 27.89 20.77
CA MET A 1 16.56 27.04 19.59
C MET A 1 15.23 26.82 18.88
N VAL A 2 14.93 27.61 17.85
CA VAL A 2 13.70 27.46 17.07
C VAL A 2 14.02 26.52 15.92
N ARG A 3 13.35 25.36 15.86
CA ARG A 3 13.31 24.51 14.68
C ARG A 3 12.03 24.85 13.92
N SER A 4 12.15 25.65 12.88
CA SER A 4 11.14 25.71 11.82
C SER A 4 11.40 24.51 10.90
N GLY A 5 10.58 23.48 11.01
CA GLY A 5 10.54 22.40 10.03
C GLY A 5 9.61 22.80 8.90
N GLU A 6 10.15 23.08 7.71
CA GLU A 6 9.40 23.04 6.46
C GLU A 6 9.69 21.69 5.81
N GLY A 7 8.71 20.77 5.76
CA GLY A 7 8.91 19.48 5.10
C GLY A 7 8.04 18.36 5.66
N ALA A 8 6.81 18.25 5.17
CA ALA A 8 6.03 17.03 5.27
C ALA A 8 6.46 16.06 4.16
N ASP A 9 7.69 15.54 4.21
CA ASP A 9 8.23 14.56 3.25
C ASP A 9 7.76 13.13 3.55
N CYS A 10 6.49 13.00 3.94
CA CYS A 10 5.90 11.70 4.26
C CYS A 10 5.04 11.22 3.10
N THR A 11 5.37 10.06 2.55
CA THR A 11 4.52 9.39 1.58
C THR A 11 3.32 8.78 2.30
N VAL A 12 2.11 9.25 1.97
CA VAL A 12 0.86 8.80 2.62
C VAL A 12 0.18 7.65 1.90
N THR A 13 0.50 7.45 0.62
CA THR A 13 0.02 6.33 -0.19
C THR A 13 1.08 5.99 -1.22
N ASP A 14 1.34 4.70 -1.39
CA ASP A 14 2.18 4.21 -2.47
C ASP A 14 1.75 2.82 -2.95
N TYR A 15 2.19 2.48 -4.15
CA TYR A 15 1.91 1.22 -4.83
C TYR A 15 3.23 0.55 -5.22
N ILE A 16 3.43 -0.68 -4.77
CA ILE A 16 4.61 -1.47 -5.09
C ILE A 16 4.18 -2.74 -5.81
N LEU A 17 4.83 -3.00 -6.94
CA LEU A 17 4.67 -4.26 -7.66
C LEU A 17 5.70 -5.26 -7.12
N THR A 18 5.23 -6.36 -6.54
CA THR A 18 6.05 -7.43 -5.99
C THR A 18 5.86 -8.71 -6.79
N LYS A 19 6.79 -9.65 -6.62
CA LYS A 19 6.65 -11.02 -7.12
C LYS A 19 6.47 -11.93 -5.92
N THR A 20 5.52 -12.86 -5.99
CA THR A 20 5.39 -13.90 -4.97
C THR A 20 6.34 -15.05 -5.26
N ASN A 21 6.87 -15.68 -4.20
CA ASN A 21 7.81 -16.81 -4.32
C ASN A 21 7.15 -18.09 -4.82
N GLU A 22 5.84 -18.26 -4.63
CA GLU A 22 5.15 -19.53 -4.91
C GLU A 22 4.91 -19.78 -6.40
N ASP A 23 4.73 -18.74 -7.24
CA ASP A 23 4.37 -18.92 -8.66
C ASP A 23 4.97 -17.87 -9.61
N GLN A 24 5.91 -17.04 -9.16
CA GLN A 24 6.34 -15.82 -9.89
C GLN A 24 5.18 -14.88 -10.26
N ALA A 25 4.03 -15.03 -9.59
CA ALA A 25 2.85 -14.23 -9.87
C ALA A 25 3.10 -12.78 -9.45
N LEU A 26 2.68 -11.84 -10.30
CA LEU A 26 2.71 -10.42 -9.99
C LEU A 26 1.66 -10.10 -8.93
N GLU A 27 2.09 -9.42 -7.90
CA GLU A 27 1.24 -8.93 -6.82
C GLU A 27 1.40 -7.41 -6.72
N LEU A 28 0.29 -6.70 -6.56
CA LEU A 28 0.28 -5.28 -6.28
C LEU A 28 0.02 -5.09 -4.79
N LEU A 29 0.95 -4.41 -4.11
CA LEU A 29 0.78 -3.95 -2.74
C LEU A 29 0.46 -2.45 -2.79
N LYS A 30 -0.66 -2.07 -2.20
CA LYS A 30 -0.97 -0.68 -1.88
C LYS A 30 -0.76 -0.47 -0.39
N ALA A 31 0.09 0.48 -0.03
CA ALA A 31 0.24 0.95 1.34
C ALA A 31 -0.38 2.34 1.44
N SER A 32 -1.26 2.57 2.41
CA SER A 32 -1.91 3.87 2.59
C SER A 32 -2.22 4.16 4.04
N ARG A 33 -2.22 5.45 4.40
CA ARG A 33 -2.67 5.91 5.72
C ARG A 33 -3.64 7.08 5.57
N PRO A 34 -4.53 7.30 6.56
CA PRO A 34 -5.42 8.46 6.54
C PRO A 34 -4.63 9.77 6.64
N THR A 35 -5.20 10.83 6.06
CA THR A 35 -4.71 12.21 6.09
C THR A 35 -5.60 13.14 6.92
N THR A 36 -6.48 12.57 7.76
CA THR A 36 -7.48 13.31 8.55
C THR A 36 -6.85 14.35 9.48
N ASP A 37 -5.65 14.09 10.00
CA ASP A 37 -4.91 14.98 10.90
C ASP A 37 -3.74 15.70 10.18
N GLY A 38 -3.79 15.72 8.84
CA GLY A 38 -2.77 16.31 7.98
C GLY A 38 -1.71 15.33 7.47
N TYR A 39 -0.80 15.83 6.64
CA TYR A 39 0.22 15.02 5.95
C TYR A 39 1.44 14.68 6.83
N GLY A 40 1.63 15.34 7.97
CA GLY A 40 2.77 15.13 8.86
C GLY A 40 2.51 14.22 10.08
N GLY A 41 1.25 13.82 10.33
CA GLY A 41 0.90 12.99 11.49
C GLY A 41 1.26 11.52 11.31
N GLU A 42 1.51 10.80 12.40
CA GLU A 42 1.70 9.35 12.35
C GLU A 42 0.36 8.61 12.48
N HIS A 43 0.11 7.67 11.56
CA HIS A 43 -1.09 6.83 11.59
C HIS A 43 -0.76 5.37 11.31
N THR A 44 -1.67 4.48 11.67
CA THR A 44 -1.60 3.10 11.19
C THR A 44 -1.72 3.07 9.68
N VAL A 45 -0.87 2.28 9.02
CA VAL A 45 -0.84 2.07 7.59
C VAL A 45 -1.66 0.82 7.26
N THR A 46 -2.54 0.91 6.28
CA THR A 46 -3.24 -0.23 5.69
C THR A 46 -2.47 -0.74 4.48
N PHE A 47 -2.20 -2.03 4.48
CA PHE A 47 -1.56 -2.76 3.39
C PHE A 47 -2.61 -3.63 2.69
N GLU A 48 -2.94 -3.27 1.46
CA GLU A 48 -3.88 -3.99 0.60
C GLU A 48 -3.12 -4.75 -0.48
N PHE A 49 -3.37 -6.05 -0.60
CA PHE A 49 -2.71 -6.92 -1.57
C PHE A 49 -3.68 -7.34 -2.66
N TYR A 50 -3.24 -7.24 -3.90
CA TYR A 50 -4.02 -7.53 -5.08
C TYR A 50 -3.29 -8.52 -5.98
N LYS A 51 -4.05 -9.47 -6.53
CA LYS A 51 -3.57 -10.36 -7.59
C LYS A 51 -4.06 -9.84 -8.93
N LEU A 52 -3.25 -10.01 -9.97
CA LEU A 52 -3.68 -9.73 -11.34
C LEU A 52 -4.61 -10.85 -11.79
N THR A 53 -5.87 -10.52 -12.05
CA THR A 53 -6.92 -11.45 -12.46
C THR A 53 -7.35 -11.16 -13.89
N ARG A 54 -7.84 -12.20 -14.58
CA ARG A 54 -8.40 -12.11 -15.93
C ARG A 54 -9.92 -12.30 -15.84
N ASN A 55 -10.67 -11.50 -16.59
CA ASN A 55 -12.10 -11.70 -16.79
C ASN A 55 -12.31 -12.80 -17.84
N ASP A 56 -12.15 -14.06 -17.45
CA ASP A 56 -12.33 -15.22 -18.33
C ASP A 56 -13.81 -15.52 -18.63
N GLU A 57 -14.71 -15.04 -17.77
CA GLU A 57 -16.17 -15.14 -17.95
C GLU A 57 -16.70 -14.17 -19.03
N GLY A 58 -15.87 -13.21 -19.46
CA GLY A 58 -16.24 -12.24 -20.49
C GLY A 58 -17.36 -11.30 -20.05
N ILE A 59 -17.44 -11.00 -18.75
CA ILE A 59 -18.47 -10.12 -18.17
C ILE A 59 -18.43 -8.78 -18.92
N PRO A 60 -19.52 -8.38 -19.60
CA PRO A 60 -19.56 -7.13 -20.35
C PRO A 60 -19.36 -5.92 -19.45
N GLY A 61 -18.43 -5.04 -19.83
CA GLY A 61 -18.10 -3.83 -19.08
C GLY A 61 -16.90 -3.99 -18.13
N ASP A 62 -16.56 -5.22 -17.75
CA ASP A 62 -15.39 -5.48 -16.91
C ASP A 62 -14.09 -5.50 -17.74
N PRO A 63 -12.98 -4.95 -17.22
CA PRO A 63 -11.70 -5.01 -17.90
C PRO A 63 -11.25 -6.45 -18.14
N HIS A 64 -10.61 -6.71 -19.29
CA HIS A 64 -10.02 -8.02 -19.57
C HIS A 64 -9.02 -8.49 -18.49
N ARG A 65 -8.30 -7.55 -17.87
CA ARG A 65 -7.41 -7.78 -16.73
C ARG A 65 -7.64 -6.71 -15.67
N TYR A 66 -7.66 -7.12 -14.40
CA TYR A 66 -7.90 -6.22 -13.29
C TYR A 66 -7.18 -6.69 -12.01
N TRP A 67 -6.98 -5.76 -11.07
CA TRP A 67 -6.38 -6.06 -9.78
C TRP A 67 -7.47 -6.44 -8.78
N GLN A 68 -7.53 -7.72 -8.42
CA GLN A 68 -8.48 -8.22 -7.43
C GLN A 68 -7.83 -8.21 -6.04
N ARG A 69 -8.37 -7.41 -5.12
CA ARG A 69 -7.93 -7.42 -3.72
C ARG A 69 -8.25 -8.78 -3.11
N TYR A 70 -7.26 -9.41 -2.48
CA TYR A 70 -7.44 -10.71 -1.83
C TYR A 70 -7.03 -10.71 -0.34
N LYS A 71 -6.26 -9.71 0.10
CA LYS A 71 -5.83 -9.58 1.49
C LYS A 71 -5.72 -8.11 1.86
N SER A 72 -6.03 -7.80 3.12
CA SER A 72 -5.83 -6.49 3.72
C SER A 72 -5.37 -6.67 5.16
N ILE A 73 -4.30 -6.00 5.55
CA ILE A 73 -3.82 -5.98 6.93
C ILE A 73 -3.46 -4.56 7.34
N THR A 74 -3.41 -4.31 8.65
CA THR A 74 -3.04 -3.02 9.21
C THR A 74 -1.71 -3.16 9.95
N SER A 75 -0.89 -2.12 9.87
CA SER A 75 0.38 -2.05 10.58
C SER A 75 0.17 -2.10 12.10
N LYS A 76 1.13 -2.71 12.80
CA LYS A 76 1.14 -2.83 14.26
C LYS A 76 1.51 -1.51 14.92
N GLN A 77 2.32 -0.70 14.25
CA GLN A 77 2.73 0.63 14.73
C GLN A 77 2.16 1.73 13.84
N LYS A 78 2.28 2.98 14.30
CA LYS A 78 1.94 4.16 13.51
C LYS A 78 3.19 4.65 12.78
N TYR A 79 2.99 5.15 11.56
CA TYR A 79 4.07 5.68 10.74
C TYR A 79 3.59 6.96 10.05
N CYS A 80 4.48 7.93 9.91
CA CYS A 80 4.27 9.05 9.01
C CYS A 80 4.49 8.62 7.55
N ASP A 81 5.43 7.72 7.28
CA ASP A 81 5.76 7.32 5.91
C ASP A 81 5.40 5.83 5.66
N VAL A 82 4.68 5.56 4.58
CA VAL A 82 4.26 4.20 4.23
C VAL A 82 5.41 3.29 3.82
N HIS A 83 6.51 3.80 3.27
CA HIS A 83 7.71 3.01 2.95
C HIS A 83 8.39 2.51 4.22
N ASN A 84 8.45 3.37 5.25
CA ASN A 84 8.99 2.97 6.55
C ASN A 84 8.15 1.83 7.17
N ALA A 85 6.82 1.92 7.05
CA ALA A 85 5.91 0.88 7.53
C ALA A 85 6.12 -0.44 6.77
N MET A 86 6.22 -0.40 5.44
CA MET A 86 6.47 -1.60 4.61
C MET A 86 7.81 -2.27 4.95
N LYS A 87 8.87 -1.48 5.10
CA LYS A 87 10.20 -1.99 5.45
C LYS A 87 10.23 -2.64 6.83
N ALA A 88 9.55 -2.05 7.81
CA ALA A 88 9.53 -2.55 9.18
C ALA A 88 8.66 -3.81 9.35
N GLU A 89 7.54 -3.90 8.63
CA GLU A 89 6.51 -4.91 8.92
C GLU A 89 6.34 -6.00 7.85
N LEU A 90 6.73 -5.75 6.60
CA LEU A 90 6.53 -6.70 5.49
C LEU A 90 7.83 -7.26 4.92
N LEU A 91 8.88 -6.45 4.80
CA LEU A 91 10.12 -6.78 4.08
C LEU A 91 11.26 -7.22 5.01
N LYS A 92 10.99 -8.15 5.93
CA LYS A 92 12.03 -8.74 6.80
C LYS A 92 12.89 -9.76 6.07
#